data_AF-A0A2T2U3M3-F1
#
_entry.id   AF-A0A2T2U3M3-F1
#
_cell.length_a   1.000
_cell.length_b   1.000
_cell.length_c   1.000
_cell.angle_alpha   90.00
_cell.angle_beta   90.00
_cell.angle_gamma   90.00
#
_symmetry.space_group_name_H-M   'P 1'
#
loop_
_entity.id
_entity.type
_entity.pdbx_description
1 polymer ?
#
loop_
_entity_poly.entity_id
_entity_poly.type
_entity_poly.pdbx_seq_one_letter_code
_entity_poly.pdbx_strand_id
1 'polypeptide(L)'
;MYTSAALRYIPNLLTVGRILVTPLLLVLLSVQSQAGQMSAVFLFVLASLSDYYDGVLARRFGVRSRLGQYLDPLADKVLILGTFIALALEAPDLVPWWAVVAIALRDVVVTIFRSWAEATGQMLPTYRMAKGKTMLQILFLFAILVLRAATHTSPPLQEAARWILYESQLPGLALIGVVGFTLATGALYAVAPVKEQMDSE
;
A
#
# COMPACT_ATOMS: atom_id res chain seq x y z
N MET A 1 -4.01 -35.97 -14.05
CA MET A 1 -4.51 -34.60 -13.81
C MET A 1 -3.29 -33.68 -13.64
N TYR A 2 -2.75 -33.18 -14.76
CA TYR A 2 -1.56 -32.32 -14.78
C TYR A 2 -1.95 -30.89 -14.42
N THR A 3 -2.28 -30.63 -13.16
CA THR A 3 -2.39 -29.25 -12.67
C THR A 3 -0.97 -28.69 -12.67
N SER A 4 -0.66 -27.93 -13.73
CA SER A 4 0.71 -27.60 -14.15
C SER A 4 1.50 -26.91 -13.04
N ALA A 5 2.74 -27.36 -12.82
CA ALA A 5 3.68 -26.72 -11.91
C ALA A 5 3.81 -25.21 -12.16
N ALA A 6 3.54 -24.76 -13.40
CA ALA A 6 3.53 -23.36 -13.81
C ALA A 6 2.47 -22.50 -13.09
N LEU A 7 1.24 -23.01 -12.88
CA LEU A 7 0.19 -22.28 -12.15
C LEU A 7 0.58 -21.96 -10.70
N ARG A 8 1.53 -22.72 -10.13
CA ARG A 8 2.02 -22.56 -8.76
C ARG A 8 2.90 -21.32 -8.58
N TYR A 9 3.50 -20.80 -9.65
CA TYR A 9 4.44 -19.68 -9.63
C TYR A 9 3.81 -18.34 -10.00
N ILE A 10 2.59 -18.33 -10.55
CA ILE A 10 1.90 -17.11 -10.98
C ILE A 10 1.78 -16.07 -9.85
N PRO A 11 1.36 -16.43 -8.61
CA PRO A 11 1.26 -15.44 -7.53
C PRO A 11 2.63 -14.85 -7.17
N ASN A 12 3.67 -15.69 -7.09
CA ASN A 12 5.02 -15.22 -6.78
C ASN A 12 5.57 -14.28 -7.87
N LEU A 13 5.28 -14.57 -9.15
CA LEU A 13 5.73 -13.73 -10.27
C LEU A 13 5.04 -12.36 -10.25
N LEU A 14 3.75 -12.30 -9.91
CA LEU A 14 3.01 -11.05 -9.78
C LEU A 14 3.49 -10.22 -8.58
N THR A 15 3.83 -10.87 -7.47
CA THR A 15 4.44 -10.23 -6.30
C THR A 15 5.82 -9.64 -6.61
N VAL A 16 6.69 -10.38 -7.32
CA VAL A 16 7.98 -9.86 -7.79
C VAL A 16 7.79 -8.73 -8.81
N GLY A 17 6.83 -8.90 -9.72
CA GLY A 17 6.45 -7.87 -10.68
C GLY A 17 6.09 -6.55 -10.01
N ARG A 18 5.31 -6.57 -8.93
CA ARG A 18 4.96 -5.37 -8.15
C ARG A 18 6.17 -4.65 -7.56
N ILE A 19 7.13 -5.40 -7.01
CA ILE A 19 8.36 -4.83 -6.46
C ILE A 19 9.14 -4.11 -7.57
N LEU A 20 9.25 -4.72 -8.76
CA LEU A 20 9.96 -4.13 -9.91
C LEU A 20 9.19 -2.96 -10.56
N VAL A 21 7.86 -2.98 -10.49
CA VAL A 21 6.99 -1.92 -11.00
C VAL A 21 7.06 -0.65 -10.14
N THR A 22 7.38 -0.76 -8.85
CA THR A 22 7.41 0.39 -7.94
C THR A 22 8.46 1.45 -8.34
N PRO A 23 9.73 1.10 -8.67
CA PRO A 23 10.69 2.04 -9.25
C PRO A 23 10.22 2.66 -10.58
N LEU A 24 9.53 1.89 -11.43
CA LEU A 24 8.99 2.40 -12.68
C LEU A 24 7.90 3.44 -12.43
N LEU A 25 7.06 3.25 -11.41
CA LEU A 25 6.08 4.23 -10.98
C LEU A 25 6.75 5.54 -10.56
N LEU A 26 7.87 5.47 -9.83
CA LEU A 26 8.72 6.61 -9.49
C LEU A 26 9.17 7.39 -10.73
N VAL A 27 9.70 6.69 -11.73
CA VAL A 27 10.14 7.31 -12.99
C VAL A 27 8.96 7.96 -13.71
N LEU A 28 7.82 7.29 -13.83
CA LEU A 28 6.64 7.84 -14.51
C LEU A 28 6.09 9.08 -13.81
N LEU A 29 6.15 9.15 -12.48
CA LEU A 29 5.71 10.33 -11.73
C LEU A 29 6.61 11.56 -11.91
N SER A 30 7.89 11.36 -12.24
CA SER A 30 8.83 12.44 -12.59
C SER A 30 8.59 13.01 -13.98
N VAL A 31 7.88 12.28 -14.85
CA VAL A 31 7.55 12.75 -16.20
C VAL A 31 6.37 13.73 -16.10
N GLN A 32 6.67 15.03 -16.22
CA GLN A 32 5.71 16.15 -16.15
C GLN A 32 4.86 16.29 -17.44
N SER A 33 4.34 15.17 -17.95
CA SER A 33 3.44 15.13 -19.10
C SER A 33 2.15 14.38 -18.75
N GLN A 34 1.07 14.68 -19.48
CA GLN A 34 -0.20 13.99 -19.32
C GLN A 34 -0.04 12.46 -19.46
N ALA A 35 0.71 12.03 -20.47
CA ALA A 35 0.97 10.62 -20.72
C ALA A 35 1.75 9.95 -19.57
N GLY A 36 2.76 10.63 -19.01
CA GLY A 36 3.54 10.14 -17.88
C GLY A 36 2.69 9.96 -16.62
N GLN A 37 1.94 11.00 -16.24
CA GLN A 37 1.08 10.96 -15.05
C GLN A 37 -0.07 9.94 -15.20
N MET A 38 -0.71 9.88 -16.36
CA MET A 38 -1.76 8.88 -16.62
C MET A 38 -1.22 7.46 -16.60
N SER A 39 0.00 7.25 -17.12
CA SER A 39 0.68 5.95 -17.08
C SER A 39 1.02 5.55 -15.64
N ALA A 40 1.43 6.50 -14.79
CA ALA A 40 1.65 6.24 -13.36
C ALA A 40 0.37 5.83 -12.64
N VAL A 41 -0.76 6.53 -12.89
CA VAL A 41 -2.08 6.15 -12.36
C VAL A 41 -2.46 4.74 -12.79
N PHE A 42 -2.36 4.46 -14.08
CA PHE A 42 -2.72 3.16 -14.65
C PHE A 42 -1.88 2.02 -14.04
N LEU A 43 -0.57 2.24 -13.95
CA LEU A 43 0.37 1.28 -13.38
C LEU A 43 0.10 1.03 -11.89
N PHE A 44 -0.19 2.08 -11.11
CA PHE A 44 -0.57 1.97 -9.71
C PHE A 44 -1.84 1.13 -9.54
N VAL A 45 -2.89 1.43 -10.31
CA VAL A 45 -4.16 0.68 -10.26
C VAL A 45 -3.95 -0.78 -10.63
N LEU A 46 -3.21 -1.07 -11.70
CA LEU A 46 -2.91 -2.44 -12.10
C LEU A 46 -2.13 -3.18 -11.01
N ALA A 47 -1.14 -2.55 -10.41
CA ALA A 47 -0.36 -3.15 -9.33
C ALA A 47 -1.24 -3.44 -8.10
N SER A 48 -2.06 -2.48 -7.66
CA SER A 48 -2.96 -2.66 -6.52
C SER A 48 -4.05 -3.72 -6.77
N LEU A 49 -4.61 -3.78 -7.97
CA LEU A 49 -5.59 -4.81 -8.32
C LEU A 49 -4.95 -6.20 -8.41
N SER A 50 -3.74 -6.28 -8.94
CA SER A 50 -3.01 -7.55 -9.07
C SER A 50 -2.79 -8.21 -7.70
N ASP A 51 -2.47 -7.44 -6.65
CA ASP A 51 -2.37 -7.96 -5.27
C ASP A 51 -3.68 -8.60 -4.78
N TYR A 52 -4.80 -7.92 -5.00
CA TYR A 52 -6.11 -8.43 -4.62
C TYR A 52 -6.41 -9.76 -5.33
N TYR A 53 -6.16 -9.82 -6.63
CA TYR A 53 -6.39 -11.03 -7.41
C TYR A 53 -5.43 -12.18 -7.04
N ASP A 54 -4.15 -11.90 -6.76
CA ASP A 54 -3.18 -12.90 -6.28
C ASP A 54 -3.66 -13.57 -4.99
N GLY A 55 -4.13 -12.77 -4.03
CA GLY A 55 -4.68 -13.27 -2.78
C GLY A 55 -5.96 -14.08 -2.97
N VAL A 56 -6.79 -13.75 -3.96
CA VAL A 56 -7.99 -14.55 -4.31
C VAL A 56 -7.59 -15.87 -4.98
N LEU A 57 -6.65 -15.83 -5.92
CA LEU A 57 -6.17 -16.99 -6.67
C LEU A 57 -5.49 -18.00 -5.74
N ALA A 58 -4.58 -17.54 -4.89
CA ALA A 58 -3.88 -18.37 -3.91
C ALA A 58 -4.86 -19.08 -2.94
N ARG A 59 -5.94 -18.40 -2.54
CA ARG A 59 -7.01 -18.99 -1.71
C ARG A 59 -7.84 -20.01 -2.49
N ARG A 60 -8.19 -19.73 -3.74
CA ARG A 60 -9.01 -20.63 -4.58
C ARG A 60 -8.29 -21.92 -4.95
N PHE A 61 -7.00 -21.86 -5.24
CA PHE A 61 -6.23 -23.02 -5.69
C PHE A 61 -5.52 -23.77 -4.55
N GLY A 62 -5.63 -23.30 -3.30
CA GLY A 62 -4.93 -23.91 -2.16
C GLY A 62 -3.40 -23.85 -2.28
N VAL A 63 -2.88 -23.01 -3.17
CA VAL A 63 -1.45 -22.86 -3.44
C VAL A 63 -0.94 -21.69 -2.63
N ARG A 64 -0.41 -21.96 -1.43
CA ARG A 64 0.44 -21.01 -0.70
C ARG A 64 1.87 -21.53 -0.69
N SER A 65 2.76 -20.85 -1.40
CA SER A 65 4.19 -21.13 -1.32
C SER A 65 4.77 -20.45 -0.06
N ARG A 66 5.79 -21.05 0.57
CA ARG A 66 6.47 -20.42 1.73
C ARG A 66 7.06 -19.06 1.36
N LEU A 67 7.61 -18.94 0.14
CA LEU A 67 8.16 -17.69 -0.37
C LEU A 67 7.09 -16.61 -0.55
N GLY A 68 5.94 -16.94 -1.15
CA GLY A 68 4.83 -15.99 -1.35
C GLY A 68 4.29 -15.45 -0.04
N GLN A 69 4.22 -16.27 1.02
CA GLN A 69 3.78 -15.80 2.34
C GLN A 69 4.62 -14.65 2.91
N TYR A 70 5.92 -14.59 2.58
CA TYR A 70 6.80 -13.48 2.98
C TYR A 70 6.85 -12.36 1.95
N LEU A 71 6.81 -12.69 0.66
CA LEU A 71 6.91 -11.71 -0.42
C LEU A 71 5.63 -10.87 -0.55
N ASP A 72 4.44 -11.45 -0.33
CA ASP A 72 3.18 -10.73 -0.55
C ASP A 72 3.03 -9.52 0.41
N PRO A 73 3.24 -9.65 1.73
CA PRO A 73 3.20 -8.49 2.65
C PRO A 73 4.35 -7.50 2.41
N LEU A 74 5.47 -7.96 1.85
CA LEU A 74 6.59 -7.09 1.50
C LEU A 74 6.23 -6.24 0.27
N ALA A 75 5.73 -6.86 -0.80
CA ALA A 75 5.36 -6.18 -2.03
C ALA A 75 4.24 -5.15 -1.82
N ASP A 76 3.24 -5.45 -0.98
CA ASP A 76 2.19 -4.49 -0.60
C ASP A 76 2.78 -3.22 0.03
N LYS A 77 3.69 -3.39 1.00
CA LYS A 77 4.40 -2.27 1.64
C LYS A 77 5.30 -1.52 0.68
N VAL A 78 6.01 -2.22 -0.20
CA VAL A 78 6.90 -1.60 -1.19
C VAL A 78 6.09 -0.72 -2.13
N LEU A 79 4.95 -1.21 -2.66
CA LEU A 79 4.10 -0.42 -3.55
C LEU A 79 3.58 0.85 -2.85
N ILE A 80 2.99 0.70 -1.66
CA ILE A 80 2.37 1.82 -0.95
C ILE A 80 3.43 2.81 -0.45
N LEU A 81 4.43 2.35 0.32
CA LEU A 81 5.49 3.21 0.82
C LEU A 81 6.32 3.80 -0.32
N GLY A 82 6.59 3.03 -1.37
CA GLY A 82 7.30 3.50 -2.55
C GLY A 82 6.55 4.61 -3.26
N THR A 83 5.23 4.51 -3.38
CA THR A 83 4.39 5.58 -3.95
C THR A 83 4.37 6.82 -3.05
N PHE A 84 4.28 6.66 -1.73
CA PHE A 84 4.41 7.76 -0.77
C PHE A 84 5.78 8.46 -0.88
N ILE A 85 6.86 7.70 -0.98
CA ILE A 85 8.23 8.21 -1.19
C ILE A 85 8.31 8.96 -2.51
N ALA A 86 7.76 8.41 -3.59
CA ALA A 86 7.73 9.06 -4.90
C ALA A 86 7.03 10.43 -4.84
N LEU A 87 5.87 10.48 -4.18
CA LEU A 87 5.14 11.74 -3.99
C LEU A 87 5.88 12.71 -3.07
N ALA A 88 6.59 12.23 -2.05
CA ALA A 88 7.40 13.10 -1.19
C ALA A 88 8.62 13.69 -1.89
N LEU A 89 9.14 13.03 -2.92
CA LEU A 89 10.21 13.55 -3.78
C LEU A 89 9.68 14.55 -4.81
N GLU A 90 8.59 14.20 -5.49
CA GLU A 90 8.05 14.99 -6.62
C GLU A 90 7.10 16.11 -6.21
N ALA A 91 6.43 15.99 -5.06
CA ALA A 91 5.42 16.91 -4.56
C ALA A 91 5.43 16.96 -3.02
N PRO A 92 6.51 17.45 -2.39
CA PRO A 92 6.68 17.47 -0.94
C PRO A 92 5.59 18.27 -0.20
N ASP A 93 4.96 19.25 -0.87
CA ASP A 93 3.86 20.02 -0.31
C ASP A 93 2.57 19.19 -0.15
N LEU A 94 2.37 18.18 -1.01
CA LEU A 94 1.23 17.26 -0.94
C LEU A 94 1.49 16.11 0.03
N VAL A 95 2.70 15.57 0.00
CA VAL A 95 3.12 14.44 0.84
C VAL A 95 4.46 14.77 1.49
N PRO A 96 4.45 15.43 2.65
CA PRO A 96 5.67 15.72 3.39
C PRO A 96 6.30 14.46 3.99
N TRP A 97 7.64 14.49 4.14
CA TRP A 97 8.43 13.36 4.65
C TRP A 97 8.01 12.85 6.03
N TRP A 98 7.47 13.71 6.89
CA TRP A 98 6.99 13.28 8.21
C TRP A 98 5.89 12.22 8.09
N ALA A 99 5.02 12.30 7.08
CA ALA A 99 3.95 11.35 6.86
C ALA A 99 4.50 10.00 6.39
N VAL A 100 5.47 10.03 5.48
CA VAL A 100 6.18 8.84 4.98
C VAL A 100 6.86 8.12 6.14
N VAL A 101 7.63 8.85 6.96
CA VAL A 101 8.33 8.31 8.12
C VAL A 101 7.35 7.75 9.15
N ALA A 102 6.26 8.47 9.44
CA ALA A 102 5.25 8.00 10.39
C ALA A 102 4.60 6.68 9.96
N ILE A 103 4.20 6.56 8.68
CA ILE A 103 3.61 5.33 8.15
C ILE A 103 4.63 4.19 8.14
N ALA A 104 5.84 4.45 7.65
CA ALA A 104 6.91 3.45 7.55
C ALA A 104 7.32 2.92 8.93
N LEU A 105 7.59 3.81 9.88
CA LEU A 105 7.99 3.45 11.24
C LEU A 105 6.91 2.60 11.91
N ARG A 106 5.64 3.03 11.83
CA ARG A 106 4.51 2.26 12.38
C ARG A 106 4.44 0.86 11.78
N ASP A 107 4.60 0.73 10.46
CA ASP A 107 4.48 -0.56 9.79
C ASP A 107 5.63 -1.50 10.14
N VAL A 108 6.85 -0.98 10.31
CA VAL A 108 8.00 -1.73 10.82
C VAL A 108 7.75 -2.19 12.25
N VAL A 109 7.36 -1.26 13.14
CA VAL A 109 7.08 -1.55 14.56
C VAL A 109 6.03 -2.66 14.69
N VAL A 110 4.86 -2.52 14.05
CA VAL A 110 3.80 -3.53 14.13
C VAL A 110 4.23 -4.89 13.57
N THR A 111 5.09 -4.91 12.55
CA THR A 111 5.62 -6.16 11.99
C THR A 111 6.59 -6.84 12.93
N ILE A 112 7.49 -6.08 13.57
CA ILE A 112 8.43 -6.61 14.58
C ILE A 112 7.65 -7.15 15.78
N PHE A 113 6.70 -6.38 16.31
CA PHE A 113 5.86 -6.82 17.43
C PHE A 113 5.11 -8.10 17.11
N ARG A 114 4.57 -8.23 15.88
CA ARG A 114 3.90 -9.46 15.44
C ARG A 114 4.86 -10.63 15.34
N SER A 115 6.01 -10.44 14.72
CA SER A 115 7.01 -11.49 14.59
C SER A 115 7.54 -11.95 15.96
N TRP A 116 7.68 -11.03 16.91
CA TRP A 116 8.11 -11.35 18.28
C TRP A 116 7.04 -12.16 19.03
N ALA A 117 5.78 -11.73 18.99
CA ALA A 117 4.68 -12.46 19.63
C ALA A 117 4.52 -13.88 19.05
N GLU A 118 4.60 -14.03 17.72
CA GLU A 118 4.55 -15.33 17.06
C GLU A 118 5.73 -16.24 17.48
N ALA A 119 6.92 -15.67 17.67
CA ALA A 119 8.09 -16.42 18.14
C ALA A 119 7.97 -16.88 19.61
N THR A 120 7.16 -16.19 20.43
CA THR A 120 6.89 -16.56 21.84
C THR A 120 5.64 -17.42 22.01
N GLY A 121 5.06 -17.98 20.94
CA GLY A 121 3.86 -18.82 21.00
C GLY A 121 2.56 -18.06 21.30
N GLN A 122 2.59 -16.74 21.13
CA GLN A 122 1.47 -15.85 21.42
C GLN A 122 0.85 -15.32 20.12
N MET A 123 -0.47 -15.29 20.02
CA MET A 123 -1.15 -14.79 18.82
C MET A 123 -1.70 -13.39 19.05
N LEU A 124 -1.21 -12.42 18.26
CA LEU A 124 -1.80 -11.08 18.27
C LEU A 124 -3.19 -11.11 17.62
N PRO A 125 -4.23 -10.60 18.31
CA PRO A 125 -5.57 -10.54 17.75
C PRO A 125 -5.60 -9.71 16.46
N THR A 126 -6.25 -10.23 15.43
CA THR A 126 -6.37 -9.54 14.14
C THR A 126 -7.57 -8.61 14.17
N TYR A 127 -7.34 -7.31 14.38
CA TYR A 127 -8.43 -6.33 14.39
C TYR A 127 -8.94 -6.01 12.99
N ARG A 128 -10.27 -6.02 12.79
CA ARG A 128 -10.90 -5.66 11.51
C ARG A 128 -10.56 -4.22 11.06
N MET A 129 -10.37 -3.29 12.01
CA MET A 129 -9.93 -1.91 11.71
C MET A 129 -8.55 -1.86 11.05
N ALA A 130 -7.65 -2.81 11.35
CA ALA A 130 -6.33 -2.87 10.75
C ALA A 130 -6.38 -3.25 9.26
N LYS A 131 -7.44 -3.91 8.79
CA LYS A 131 -7.66 -4.16 7.35
C LYS A 131 -8.01 -2.89 6.57
N GLY A 132 -8.66 -1.92 7.24
CA GLY A 132 -9.07 -0.67 6.59
C GLY A 132 -7.91 0.26 6.25
N LYS A 133 -6.76 0.13 6.93
CA LYS A 133 -5.63 1.07 6.78
C LYS A 133 -5.09 1.08 5.35
N THR A 134 -4.90 -0.10 4.77
CA THR A 134 -4.34 -0.28 3.43
C THR A 134 -5.28 0.30 2.39
N MET A 135 -6.59 0.05 2.54
CA MET A 135 -7.60 0.62 1.63
C MET A 135 -7.61 2.16 1.70
N LEU A 136 -7.50 2.73 2.89
CA LEU A 136 -7.47 4.18 3.07
C LEU A 136 -6.22 4.81 2.44
N GLN A 137 -5.05 4.18 2.60
CA GLN A 137 -3.81 4.62 1.97
C GLN A 137 -3.87 4.49 0.44
N ILE A 138 -4.35 3.37 -0.09
CA ILE A 138 -4.52 3.18 -1.53
C ILE A 138 -5.49 4.22 -2.10
N LEU A 139 -6.62 4.48 -1.44
CA LEU A 139 -7.60 5.45 -1.90
C LEU A 139 -7.03 6.87 -1.90
N PHE A 140 -6.30 7.24 -0.84
CA PHE A 140 -5.61 8.53 -0.77
C PHE A 140 -4.59 8.68 -1.89
N LEU A 141 -3.69 7.71 -2.06
CA LEU A 141 -2.67 7.71 -3.11
C LEU A 141 -3.32 7.78 -4.50
N PHE A 142 -4.33 6.96 -4.76
CA PHE A 142 -5.07 6.97 -6.02
C PHE A 142 -5.68 8.34 -6.32
N ALA A 143 -6.34 8.96 -5.33
CA ALA A 143 -6.94 10.28 -5.49
C ALA A 143 -5.88 11.35 -5.83
N ILE A 144 -4.76 11.37 -5.11
CA ILE A 144 -3.65 12.30 -5.38
C ILE A 144 -3.08 12.08 -6.78
N LEU A 145 -2.84 10.83 -7.18
CA LEU A 145 -2.31 10.48 -8.49
C LEU A 145 -3.25 10.92 -9.63
N VAL A 146 -4.55 10.68 -9.49
CA VAL A 146 -5.57 11.08 -10.48
C VAL A 146 -5.65 12.61 -10.59
N LEU A 147 -5.65 13.32 -9.45
CA LEU A 147 -5.67 14.77 -9.45
C LEU A 147 -4.41 15.34 -10.10
N ARG A 148 -3.22 14.77 -9.84
CA ARG A 148 -1.98 15.16 -10.52
C ARG A 148 -2.03 14.88 -12.02
N ALA A 149 -2.62 13.76 -12.45
CA ALA A 149 -2.81 13.53 -13.89
C ALA A 149 -3.77 14.57 -14.52
N ALA A 150 -4.81 14.97 -13.79
CA ALA A 150 -5.76 15.97 -14.24
C ALA A 150 -5.12 17.37 -14.40
N THR A 151 -4.05 17.71 -13.66
CA THR A 151 -3.34 18.99 -13.85
C THR A 151 -2.62 19.12 -15.19
N HIS A 152 -2.48 18.04 -15.96
CA HIS A 152 -1.91 18.04 -17.31
C HIS A 152 -2.97 17.85 -18.42
N THR A 153 -4.26 17.87 -18.06
CA THR A 153 -5.38 17.71 -19.01
C THR A 153 -5.93 19.08 -19.43
N SER A 154 -7.12 19.13 -20.04
CA SER A 154 -7.78 20.35 -20.52
C SER A 154 -7.95 21.43 -19.44
N PRO A 155 -8.00 22.73 -19.83
CA PRO A 155 -8.02 23.86 -18.89
C PRO A 155 -9.05 23.76 -17.74
N PRO A 156 -10.34 23.41 -17.97
CA PRO A 156 -11.30 23.39 -16.87
C PRO A 156 -11.02 22.31 -15.82
N LEU A 157 -10.52 21.14 -16.25
CA LEU A 157 -10.14 20.06 -15.34
C LEU A 157 -8.82 20.38 -14.63
N GLN A 158 -7.89 21.02 -15.34
CA GLN A 158 -6.61 21.42 -14.81
C GLN A 158 -6.75 22.46 -13.69
N GLU A 159 -7.60 23.47 -13.86
CA GLU A 159 -7.87 24.49 -12.83
C GLU A 159 -8.49 23.87 -11.59
N ALA A 160 -9.54 23.04 -11.76
CA ALA A 160 -10.17 22.35 -10.65
C ALA A 160 -9.18 21.44 -9.90
N ALA A 161 -8.34 20.69 -10.62
CA ALA A 161 -7.35 19.81 -10.00
C ALA A 161 -6.27 20.58 -9.24
N ARG A 162 -5.76 21.69 -9.80
CA ARG A 162 -4.79 22.55 -9.10
C ARG A 162 -5.39 23.18 -7.85
N TRP A 163 -6.62 23.67 -7.94
CA TRP A 163 -7.32 24.25 -6.80
C TRP A 163 -7.45 23.22 -5.67
N ILE A 164 -7.90 21.99 -5.99
CA ILE A 164 -8.00 20.92 -4.98
C ILE A 164 -6.62 20.58 -4.40
N LEU A 165 -5.59 20.45 -5.22
CA LEU A 165 -4.27 20.00 -4.76
C LEU A 165 -3.52 21.04 -3.94
N TYR A 166 -3.52 22.30 -4.38
CA TYR A 166 -2.58 23.32 -3.88
C TYR A 166 -3.25 24.47 -3.15
N GLU A 167 -4.48 24.81 -3.50
CA GLU A 167 -5.20 25.94 -2.86
C GLU A 167 -6.12 25.46 -1.73
N SER A 168 -6.65 24.25 -1.84
CA SER A 168 -7.50 23.66 -0.82
C SER A 168 -6.67 22.98 0.27
N GLN A 169 -7.18 23.01 1.50
CA GLN A 169 -6.59 22.25 2.62
C GLN A 169 -6.95 20.75 2.57
N LEU A 170 -7.73 20.30 1.57
CA LEU A 170 -8.28 18.95 1.52
C LEU A 170 -7.21 17.85 1.47
N PRO A 171 -6.15 17.93 0.64
CA PRO A 171 -5.12 16.90 0.60
C PRO A 171 -4.39 16.77 1.94
N GLY A 172 -4.07 17.89 2.59
CA GLY A 172 -3.41 17.91 3.88
C GLY A 172 -4.27 17.30 4.98
N LEU A 173 -5.55 17.68 5.06
CA LEU A 173 -6.49 17.10 6.03
C LEU A 173 -6.73 15.61 5.78
N ALA A 174 -6.86 15.21 4.51
CA ALA A 174 -7.00 13.81 4.13
C ALA A 174 -5.74 13.01 4.53
N LEU A 175 -4.54 13.55 4.30
CA LEU A 175 -3.28 12.93 4.70
C LEU A 175 -3.20 12.77 6.22
N ILE A 176 -3.52 13.81 6.99
CA ILE A 176 -3.55 13.75 8.45
C ILE A 176 -4.55 12.68 8.92
N GLY A 177 -5.72 12.59 8.30
CA GLY A 177 -6.71 11.54 8.57
C GLY A 177 -6.17 10.14 8.29
N VAL A 178 -5.50 9.95 7.14
CA VAL A 178 -4.90 8.67 6.73
C VAL A 178 -3.79 8.26 7.70
N VAL A 179 -2.87 9.17 8.02
CA VAL A 179 -1.76 8.91 8.95
C VAL A 179 -2.31 8.67 10.35
N GLY A 180 -3.23 9.50 10.83
CA GLY A 180 -3.87 9.36 12.13
C GLY A 180 -4.57 8.00 12.29
N PHE A 181 -5.36 7.58 11.29
CA PHE A 181 -5.98 6.26 11.29
C PHE A 181 -4.94 5.12 11.25
N THR A 182 -3.87 5.29 10.47
CA THR A 182 -2.77 4.31 10.38
C THR A 182 -2.05 4.15 11.73
N LEU A 183 -1.76 5.26 12.41
CA LEU A 183 -1.12 5.26 13.72
C LEU A 183 -2.06 4.71 14.79
N ALA A 184 -3.33 5.13 14.82
CA ALA A 184 -4.33 4.61 15.76
C ALA A 184 -4.50 3.10 15.64
N THR A 185 -4.62 2.57 14.42
CA THR A 185 -4.67 1.12 14.20
C THR A 185 -3.37 0.41 14.57
N GLY A 186 -2.22 1.10 14.58
CA GLY A 186 -0.95 0.57 15.11
C GLY A 186 -0.95 0.52 16.63
N ALA A 187 -1.37 1.59 17.29
CA ALA A 187 -1.47 1.66 18.74
C ALA A 187 -2.41 0.58 19.33
N LEU A 188 -3.48 0.24 18.61
CA LEU A 188 -4.36 -0.88 19.00
C LEU A 188 -3.62 -2.22 19.14
N TYR A 189 -2.55 -2.47 18.37
CA TYR A 189 -1.73 -3.68 18.54
C TYR A 189 -0.83 -3.61 19.77
N ALA A 190 -0.38 -2.42 20.17
CA ALA A 190 0.47 -2.24 21.34
C ALA A 190 -0.30 -2.44 22.67
N VAL A 191 -1.60 -2.11 22.67
CA VAL A 191 -2.48 -2.24 23.86
C VAL A 191 -3.29 -3.54 23.84
N ALA A 192 -3.20 -4.32 22.76
CA ALA A 192 -3.93 -5.57 22.64
C ALA A 192 -3.47 -6.57 23.72
N PRO A 193 -4.40 -7.14 24.53
CA PRO A 193 -4.03 -8.19 25.46
C PRO A 193 -3.54 -9.39 24.65
N VAL A 194 -2.32 -9.80 24.94
CA VAL A 194 -1.72 -10.95 24.29
C VAL A 194 -2.42 -12.21 24.81
N LYS A 195 -3.05 -12.97 23.91
CA LYS A 195 -3.65 -14.25 24.28
C LYS A 195 -2.62 -15.35 24.06
N GLU A 196 -2.32 -16.09 25.12
CA GLU A 196 -1.60 -17.35 25.02
C GLU A 196 -2.44 -18.34 24.19
N GLN A 197 -1.78 -19.12 23.35
CA GLN A 197 -2.41 -20.31 22.77
C GLN A 197 -2.78 -21.22 23.94
N MET A 198 -4.08 -21.31 24.28
CA MET A 198 -4.54 -22.46 25.05
C MET A 198 -4.35 -23.68 24.14
N ASP A 199 -3.43 -24.55 24.53
CA ASP A 199 -3.25 -25.87 23.95
C ASP A 199 -4.61 -26.56 23.88
N SER A 200 -5.14 -26.68 22.67
CA SER A 200 -6.22 -27.62 22.39
C SER A 200 -5.57 -28.99 22.22
N GLU A 201 -5.50 -29.74 23.33
CA GLU A 201 -5.33 -31.20 23.37
C GLU A 201 -6.39 -31.91 22.50
#